data_AF-A0A1J3DS58-F1
#
_entry.id   AF-A0A1J3DS58-F1
#
_cell.length_a   1.000
_cell.length_b   1.000
_cell.length_c   1.000
_cell.angle_alpha   90.00
_cell.angle_beta   90.00
_cell.angle_gamma   90.00
#
_symmetry.space_group_name_H-M   'P 1'
#
loop_
_entity.id
_entity.type
_entity.pdbx_description
1 polymer ?
#
loop_
_entity_poly.entity_id
_entity_poly.type
_entity_poly.pdbx_seq_one_letter_code
_entity_poly.pdbx_strand_id
1 'polypeptide(L)'
;AGGRGKTKNSLLRKQLAVAVRSVQWSYAIFWSSSSTQSGALEWGEGCYNGDLKKRKKRHEAHYKYGLQRSKQLRKLYMCMLEGDNSTTIRTTHDIDDHSDDDDHNCISTSMMLSPDDLSDEEWYYIVSMSYVFSPSQCLPGRALAM
;
A
#
# COMPACT_ATOMS: atom_id res chain seq x y z
N ALA A 1 9.95 -19.03 -10.11
CA ALA A 1 8.64 -19.02 -9.43
C ALA A 1 8.11 -17.62 -9.06
N GLY A 2 8.96 -16.58 -8.94
CA GLY A 2 8.55 -15.24 -8.45
C GLY A 2 7.62 -14.41 -9.35
N GLY A 3 7.61 -14.63 -10.67
CA GLY A 3 6.79 -13.83 -11.59
C GLY A 3 5.27 -13.97 -11.39
N ARG A 4 4.80 -15.17 -11.03
CA ARG A 4 3.36 -15.47 -10.91
C ARG A 4 2.69 -14.80 -9.69
N GLY A 5 3.45 -14.59 -8.61
CA GLY A 5 2.98 -13.88 -7.41
C GLY A 5 2.92 -12.36 -7.61
N LYS A 6 3.91 -11.79 -8.31
CA LYS A 6 3.93 -10.36 -8.66
C LYS A 6 2.75 -9.98 -9.57
N THR A 7 2.44 -10.78 -10.58
CA THR A 7 1.29 -10.53 -11.49
C THR A 7 -0.06 -10.61 -10.76
N LYS A 8 -0.25 -11.60 -9.88
CA LYS A 8 -1.49 -11.74 -9.09
C LYS A 8 -1.72 -10.55 -8.17
N ASN A 9 -0.69 -10.08 -7.48
CA ASN A 9 -0.77 -8.88 -6.63
C ASN A 9 -1.08 -7.62 -7.45
N SER A 10 -0.50 -7.48 -8.65
CA SER A 10 -0.82 -6.38 -9.55
C SER A 10 -2.29 -6.36 -9.97
N LEU A 11 -2.86 -7.52 -10.30
CA LEU A 11 -4.28 -7.64 -10.65
C LEU A 11 -5.19 -7.32 -9.46
N LEU A 12 -4.90 -7.87 -8.29
CA LEU A 12 -5.68 -7.65 -7.07
C LEU A 12 -5.74 -6.16 -6.70
N ARG A 13 -4.60 -5.46 -6.74
CA ARG A 13 -4.56 -4.00 -6.51
C ARG A 13 -5.48 -3.23 -7.45
N LYS A 14 -5.50 -3.60 -8.73
CA LYS A 14 -6.39 -2.98 -9.74
C LYS A 14 -7.86 -3.27 -9.43
N GLN A 15 -8.20 -4.50 -9.04
CA GLN A 15 -9.56 -4.87 -8.66
C GLN A 15 -10.02 -4.11 -7.41
N LEU A 16 -9.17 -4.01 -6.37
CA LEU A 16 -9.44 -3.21 -5.18
C LEU A 16 -9.65 -1.73 -5.53
N ALA A 17 -8.81 -1.15 -6.39
CA ALA A 17 -8.97 0.24 -6.83
C ALA A 17 -10.30 0.47 -7.56
N VAL A 18 -10.76 -0.48 -8.38
CA VAL A 18 -12.08 -0.40 -9.02
C VAL A 18 -13.19 -0.44 -7.98
N ALA A 19 -13.15 -1.40 -7.03
CA ALA A 19 -14.18 -1.58 -6.01
C ALA A 19 -14.29 -0.39 -5.04
N VAL A 20 -13.15 0.07 -4.51
CA VAL A 20 -13.09 1.21 -3.59
C VAL A 20 -13.66 2.47 -4.26
N ARG A 21 -13.35 2.68 -5.53
CA ARG A 21 -13.91 3.81 -6.30
C ARG A 21 -15.41 3.64 -6.54
N SER A 22 -15.88 2.48 -6.98
CA SER A 22 -17.28 2.27 -7.32
C SER A 22 -18.20 2.43 -6.12
N VAL A 23 -17.76 1.99 -4.93
CA VAL A 23 -18.52 2.11 -3.69
C VAL A 23 -18.22 3.41 -2.93
N GLN A 24 -17.25 4.21 -3.42
CA GLN A 24 -16.78 5.42 -2.75
C GLN A 24 -16.27 5.16 -1.32
N TRP A 25 -15.55 4.08 -1.13
CA TRP A 25 -14.86 3.80 0.13
C TRP A 25 -13.56 4.59 0.25
N SER A 26 -13.10 4.75 1.49
CA SER A 26 -11.83 5.41 1.78
C SER A 26 -10.65 4.46 1.60
N TYR A 27 -10.83 3.15 1.77
CA TYR A 27 -9.83 2.14 1.48
C TYR A 27 -10.49 0.75 1.32
N ALA A 28 -9.72 -0.23 0.87
CA ALA A 28 -9.99 -1.65 1.01
C ALA A 28 -8.70 -2.40 1.32
N ILE A 29 -8.81 -3.47 2.11
CA ILE A 29 -7.69 -4.30 2.54
C ILE A 29 -8.06 -5.76 2.25
N PHE A 30 -7.12 -6.48 1.67
CA PHE A 30 -7.16 -7.91 1.50
C PHE A 30 -6.22 -8.57 2.51
N TRP A 31 -6.80 -9.38 3.39
CA TRP A 31 -6.08 -10.20 4.34
C TRP A 31 -5.83 -11.58 3.73
N SER A 32 -4.56 -11.99 3.66
CA SER A 32 -4.16 -13.30 3.14
C SER A 32 -3.82 -14.27 4.26
N SER A 33 -3.94 -15.57 4.00
CA SER A 33 -3.45 -16.60 4.92
C SER A 33 -1.95 -16.42 5.15
N SER A 34 -1.56 -16.35 6.42
CA SER A 34 -0.16 -16.23 6.80
C SER A 34 0.61 -17.49 6.44
N SER A 35 1.83 -17.29 5.95
CA SER A 35 2.77 -18.38 5.65
C SER A 35 3.53 -18.88 6.89
N THR A 36 3.61 -18.06 7.93
CA THR A 36 4.39 -18.33 9.15
C THR A 36 3.52 -18.81 10.30
N GLN A 37 2.23 -18.44 10.32
CA GLN A 37 1.29 -18.83 11.37
C GLN A 37 0.05 -19.49 10.78
N SER A 38 -0.12 -20.79 11.04
CA SER A 38 -1.25 -21.58 10.54
C SER A 38 -2.59 -20.98 10.97
N GLY A 39 -3.47 -20.76 10.00
CA GLY A 39 -4.81 -20.21 10.21
C GLY A 39 -4.86 -18.71 10.51
N ALA A 40 -3.72 -18.04 10.67
CA ALA A 40 -3.69 -16.59 10.86
C ALA A 40 -3.84 -15.84 9.54
N LEU A 41 -4.30 -14.60 9.63
CA LEU A 41 -4.45 -13.66 8.53
C LEU A 41 -3.45 -12.52 8.70
N GLU A 42 -2.69 -12.25 7.65
CA GLU A 42 -1.76 -11.13 7.57
C GLU A 42 -2.11 -10.21 6.41
N TRP A 43 -1.50 -9.02 6.39
CA TRP A 43 -1.66 -8.09 5.29
C TRP A 43 -1.24 -8.74 3.96
N GLY A 44 -2.20 -8.90 3.05
CA GLY A 44 -1.93 -9.36 1.68
C GLY A 44 -1.76 -8.19 0.73
N GLU A 45 -2.80 -7.36 0.61
CA GLU A 45 -2.81 -6.23 -0.31
C GLU A 45 -3.82 -5.15 0.09
N GLY A 46 -3.77 -3.95 -0.47
CA GLY A 46 -4.74 -2.90 -0.18
C GLY A 46 -4.82 -1.80 -1.24
N CYS A 47 -5.85 -0.97 -1.12
CA CYS A 47 -5.99 0.27 -1.88
C CYS A 47 -6.58 1.38 -1.01
N TYR A 48 -5.92 2.53 -0.98
CA TYR A 48 -6.34 3.76 -0.31
C TYR A 48 -6.93 4.77 -1.31
N ASN A 49 -7.99 5.46 -0.89
CA ASN A 49 -8.79 6.42 -1.66
C ASN A 49 -9.37 7.56 -0.78
N GLY A 50 -8.91 7.71 0.47
CA GLY A 50 -9.56 8.55 1.48
C GLY A 50 -9.61 10.05 1.14
N ASP A 51 -8.51 10.61 0.66
CA ASP A 51 -8.39 12.05 0.40
C ASP A 51 -9.09 12.50 -0.92
N LEU A 52 -9.56 11.54 -1.72
CA LEU A 52 -10.20 11.81 -3.01
C LEU A 52 -11.61 12.41 -2.86
N LYS A 53 -12.31 12.08 -1.77
CA LYS A 53 -13.72 12.47 -1.54
C LYS A 53 -13.92 13.99 -1.48
N LYS A 54 -12.86 14.74 -1.17
CA LYS A 54 -12.90 16.20 -1.03
C LYS A 54 -12.76 16.95 -2.38
N ARG A 55 -12.41 16.29 -3.50
CA ARG A 55 -12.18 16.96 -4.81
C ARG A 55 -13.17 16.55 -5.91
N LYS A 56 -14.11 17.43 -6.21
CA LYS A 56 -15.21 17.30 -7.21
C LYS A 56 -14.75 17.35 -8.69
N LYS A 57 -13.63 16.75 -9.10
CA LYS A 57 -13.10 16.89 -10.48
C LYS A 57 -12.68 15.57 -11.16
N ARG A 58 -13.39 15.18 -12.23
CA ARG A 58 -13.02 14.25 -13.34
C ARG A 58 -12.55 12.82 -12.97
N HIS A 59 -13.41 11.83 -13.28
CA HIS A 59 -13.38 10.41 -12.87
C HIS A 59 -12.14 9.56 -13.26
N GLU A 60 -11.39 9.91 -14.31
CA GLU A 60 -10.31 9.04 -14.85
C GLU A 60 -8.92 9.29 -14.24
N ALA A 61 -8.62 10.50 -13.75
CA ALA A 61 -7.34 10.80 -13.08
C ALA A 61 -7.25 10.19 -11.67
N HIS A 62 -8.41 9.83 -11.10
CA HIS A 62 -8.59 9.49 -9.70
C HIS A 62 -8.12 8.10 -9.29
N TYR A 63 -8.30 7.09 -10.14
CA TYR A 63 -7.84 5.73 -9.80
C TYR A 63 -6.31 5.65 -9.81
N LYS A 64 -5.66 6.45 -10.68
CA LYS A 64 -4.20 6.58 -10.71
C LYS A 64 -3.68 7.24 -9.44
N TYR A 65 -4.39 8.27 -8.94
CA TYR A 65 -4.07 8.92 -7.66
C TYR A 65 -4.17 7.96 -6.48
N GLY A 66 -5.29 7.25 -6.31
CA GLY A 66 -5.47 6.30 -5.21
C GLY A 66 -4.40 5.20 -5.23
N LEU A 67 -4.06 4.68 -6.42
CA LEU A 67 -3.00 3.69 -6.57
C LEU A 67 -1.62 4.26 -6.24
N GLN A 68 -1.31 5.48 -6.69
CA GLN A 68 -0.05 6.15 -6.38
C GLN A 68 0.09 6.43 -4.88
N ARG A 69 -0.95 6.95 -4.24
CA ARG A 69 -0.96 7.22 -2.79
C ARG A 69 -0.80 5.92 -2.01
N SER A 70 -1.50 4.86 -2.41
CA SER A 70 -1.35 3.52 -1.81
C SER A 70 0.09 3.02 -1.89
N LYS A 71 0.77 3.22 -3.04
CA LYS A 71 2.19 2.87 -3.21
C LYS A 71 3.09 3.68 -2.27
N GLN A 72 2.87 4.99 -2.13
CA GLN A 72 3.65 5.84 -1.22
C GLN A 72 3.48 5.42 0.24
N LEU A 73 2.25 5.17 0.69
CA LEU A 73 1.95 4.71 2.04
C LEU A 73 2.62 3.35 2.33
N ARG A 74 2.56 2.41 1.38
CA ARG A 74 3.25 1.11 1.50
C ARG A 74 4.76 1.27 1.57
N LYS A 75 5.35 2.14 0.74
CA LYS A 75 6.79 2.40 0.76
C LYS A 75 7.22 2.95 2.12
N LEU A 76 6.47 3.92 2.65
CA LEU A 76 6.71 4.47 3.98
C LEU A 76 6.65 3.37 5.07
N TYR A 77 5.63 2.51 5.05
CA TYR A 77 5.53 1.39 5.98
C TYR A 77 6.76 0.46 5.93
N MET A 78 7.23 0.10 4.73
CA MET A 78 8.44 -0.72 4.57
C MET A 78 9.67 -0.02 5.15
N CYS A 79 9.86 1.28 4.89
CA CYS A 79 10.98 2.04 5.45
C CYS A 79 10.93 2.13 6.98
N MET A 80 9.74 2.26 7.58
CA MET A 80 9.59 2.25 9.04
C MET A 80 9.92 0.88 9.65
N LEU A 81 9.63 -0.22 8.95
CA LEU A 81 10.00 -1.58 9.40
C LEU A 81 11.51 -1.84 9.36
N GLU A 82 12.21 -1.32 8.34
CA GLU A 82 13.65 -1.54 8.13
C GLU A 82 14.53 -0.78 9.16
N GLY A 83 13.93 0.13 9.93
CA GLY A 83 14.64 1.03 10.83
C GLY A 83 15.37 2.15 10.07
N ASP A 84 15.62 3.28 10.72
CA ASP A 84 16.13 4.52 10.10
C ASP A 84 17.62 4.45 9.68
N ASN A 85 17.97 3.51 8.80
CA ASN A 85 19.33 3.30 8.30
C ASN A 85 19.64 4.06 6.99
N SER A 86 18.68 4.85 6.48
CA SER A 86 18.74 5.48 5.16
C SER A 86 18.76 7.03 5.18
N THR A 87 19.00 7.67 6.32
CA THR A 87 19.03 9.15 6.40
C THR A 87 20.37 9.78 5.99
N THR A 88 21.35 9.03 5.46
CA THR A 88 22.63 9.61 5.01
C THR A 88 23.09 9.10 3.65
N ILE A 89 22.54 9.60 2.54
CA ILE A 89 23.31 9.72 1.28
C ILE A 89 22.96 11.05 0.57
N ARG A 90 23.71 12.07 0.98
CA ARG A 90 24.41 13.08 0.15
C ARG A 90 23.87 13.35 -1.27
N THR A 91 23.51 14.61 -1.49
CA THR A 91 23.52 15.33 -2.77
C THR A 91 24.65 14.93 -3.73
N THR A 92 24.31 14.53 -4.96
CA THR A 92 25.03 14.74 -6.25
C THR A 92 24.17 14.17 -7.39
N HIS A 93 23.50 15.01 -8.19
CA HIS A 93 23.90 15.42 -9.55
C HIS A 93 23.52 14.40 -10.65
N ASP A 94 22.61 14.85 -11.54
CA ASP A 94 22.29 14.47 -12.93
C ASP A 94 22.61 13.06 -13.44
N ILE A 95 21.60 12.32 -13.92
CA ILE A 95 21.58 11.58 -15.21
C ILE A 95 20.11 11.39 -15.67
N ASP A 96 19.78 11.90 -16.86
CA ASP A 96 18.66 11.46 -17.69
C ASP A 96 18.89 10.01 -18.14
N ASP A 97 17.99 9.06 -17.83
CA ASP A 97 17.93 7.82 -18.61
C ASP A 97 16.54 7.17 -18.63
N HIS A 98 16.12 6.83 -19.84
CA HIS A 98 14.87 6.18 -20.19
C HIS A 98 15.02 4.65 -20.00
N SER A 99 14.49 4.08 -18.91
CA SER A 99 14.22 2.63 -18.87
C SER A 99 12.89 2.29 -18.18
N ASP A 100 12.11 1.45 -18.85
CA ASP A 100 10.80 0.91 -18.42
C ASP A 100 10.98 -0.33 -17.49
N ASP A 101 11.95 -0.30 -16.57
CA ASP A 101 12.24 -1.38 -15.64
C ASP A 101 11.94 -0.97 -14.17
N ASP A 102 10.73 -1.30 -13.72
CA ASP A 102 10.13 -1.01 -12.39
C ASP A 102 10.75 -1.85 -11.25
N ASP A 103 12.09 -1.92 -11.12
CA ASP A 103 12.76 -2.64 -10.01
C ASP A 103 14.05 -1.99 -9.44
N HIS A 104 14.49 -0.84 -9.96
CA HIS A 104 15.65 -0.13 -9.40
C HIS A 104 15.45 1.38 -9.31
N ASN A 105 14.65 1.83 -8.33
CA ASN A 105 14.86 3.17 -7.80
C ASN A 105 14.43 3.29 -6.32
N CYS A 106 15.30 2.83 -5.42
CA CYS A 106 15.26 3.25 -4.01
C CYS A 106 15.69 4.72 -3.82
N ILE A 107 16.14 5.42 -4.87
CA ILE A 107 16.65 6.80 -4.86
C ILE A 107 15.63 7.77 -5.47
N SER A 108 14.45 7.81 -4.86
CA SER A 108 13.66 9.06 -4.91
C SER A 108 13.10 9.29 -3.52
N THR A 109 14.01 9.64 -2.62
CA THR A 109 13.74 10.17 -1.27
C THR A 109 12.95 11.48 -1.33
N SER A 110 12.88 12.14 -2.49
CA SER A 110 12.03 13.32 -2.75
C SER A 110 10.53 13.05 -2.73
N MET A 111 10.07 11.78 -2.75
CA MET A 111 8.64 11.43 -2.76
C MET A 111 8.19 10.61 -1.54
N MET A 112 9.06 10.39 -0.56
CA MET A 112 8.66 9.74 0.68
C MET A 112 7.90 10.73 1.56
N LEU A 113 6.71 10.31 1.98
CA LEU A 113 5.88 11.07 2.91
C LEU A 113 6.54 11.07 4.28
N SER A 114 6.53 12.21 4.99
CA SER A 114 6.87 12.20 6.41
C SER A 114 5.79 11.43 7.17
N PRO A 115 6.15 10.61 8.18
CA PRO A 115 5.17 10.05 9.11
C PRO A 115 4.27 11.12 9.75
N ASP A 116 4.82 12.32 10.00
CA ASP A 116 4.12 13.43 10.65
C ASP A 116 3.11 14.13 9.72
N ASP A 117 3.20 13.94 8.40
CA ASP A 117 2.34 14.59 7.41
C ASP A 117 1.10 13.75 7.05
N LEU A 118 0.84 12.67 7.77
CA LEU A 118 -0.25 11.75 7.49
C LEU A 118 -1.54 12.20 8.18
N SER A 119 -2.65 12.12 7.45
CA SER A 119 -3.98 12.19 8.07
C SER A 119 -4.24 10.96 8.94
N ASP A 120 -5.15 11.07 9.91
CA ASP A 120 -5.56 9.95 10.78
C ASP A 120 -5.98 8.72 9.97
N GLU A 121 -6.69 8.92 8.85
CA GLU A 121 -7.11 7.81 7.98
C GLU A 121 -5.93 7.13 7.25
N GLU A 122 -4.90 7.89 6.89
CA GLU A 122 -3.70 7.34 6.26
C GLU A 122 -2.83 6.61 7.26
N TRP A 123 -2.70 7.17 8.47
CA TRP A 123 -2.04 6.52 9.58
C TRP A 123 -2.72 5.19 9.91
N TYR A 124 -4.05 5.17 10.02
CA TYR A 124 -4.81 3.93 10.23
C TYR A 124 -4.53 2.89 9.14
N TYR A 125 -4.51 3.31 7.87
CA TYR A 125 -4.25 2.42 6.75
C TYR A 125 -2.83 1.82 6.78
N ILE A 126 -1.82 2.62 7.12
CA ILE A 126 -0.44 2.16 7.29
C ILE A 126 -0.31 1.21 8.48
N VAL A 127 -0.85 1.60 9.64
CA VAL A 127 -0.80 0.80 10.86
C VAL A 127 -1.48 -0.56 10.64
N SER A 128 -2.55 -0.62 9.85
CA SER A 128 -3.20 -1.88 9.49
C SER A 128 -2.27 -2.89 8.80
N MET A 129 -1.23 -2.43 8.09
CA MET A 129 -0.27 -3.32 7.42
C MET A 129 0.56 -4.17 8.39
N SER A 130 0.69 -3.76 9.66
CA SER A 130 1.42 -4.52 10.68
C SER A 130 0.58 -5.55 11.44
N TYR A 131 -0.74 -5.57 11.23
CA TYR A 131 -1.62 -6.46 11.99
C TYR A 131 -1.61 -7.89 11.45
N VAL A 132 -1.68 -8.82 12.40
CA VAL A 132 -1.93 -10.24 12.17
C VAL A 132 -3.12 -10.66 13.03
N PHE A 133 -4.07 -11.38 12.45
CA PHE A 133 -5.26 -11.87 13.14
C PHE A 133 -5.23 -13.38 13.25
N SER A 134 -5.36 -13.91 14.47
CA SER A 134 -5.54 -15.35 14.68
C SER A 134 -6.95 -15.80 14.26
N PRO A 135 -7.19 -17.11 14.04
CA PRO A 135 -8.52 -17.63 13.77
C PRO A 135 -9.53 -17.14 14.81
N SER A 136 -10.74 -16.78 14.38
CA SER A 136 -11.82 -16.25 15.24
C SER A 136 -11.52 -14.94 15.99
N GLN A 137 -10.39 -14.28 15.71
CA GLN A 137 -10.02 -13.00 16.32
C GLN A 137 -10.51 -11.81 15.49
N CYS A 138 -11.08 -10.81 16.16
CA CYS A 138 -11.55 -9.57 15.53
C CYS A 138 -12.50 -9.83 14.34
N LEU A 139 -12.74 -8.81 13.51
CA LEU A 139 -13.62 -8.98 12.34
C LEU A 139 -13.00 -9.92 11.28
N PRO A 140 -11.74 -9.76 10.84
CA PRO A 140 -11.18 -10.61 9.78
C PRO A 140 -11.07 -12.08 10.17
N GLY A 141 -10.59 -12.39 11.37
CA GLY A 141 -10.44 -13.76 11.84
C GLY A 141 -11.78 -14.46 12.09
N ARG A 142 -12.82 -13.73 12.53
CA ARG A 142 -14.19 -14.27 12.63
C ARG A 142 -14.84 -14.48 11.27
N ALA A 143 -14.62 -13.58 10.32
CA ALA A 143 -15.21 -13.69 8.99
C ALA A 143 -14.69 -14.91 8.21
N LEU A 144 -13.43 -15.32 8.42
CA LEU A 144 -12.87 -16.52 7.78
C LEU A 144 -13.29 -17.83 8.47
N ALA A 145 -13.62 -17.79 9.76
CA ALA A 145 -13.99 -18.96 10.54
C ALA A 145 -15.48 -19.36 10.37
N MET A 146 -16.26 -18.58 9.62
CA MET A 146 -17.66 -18.85 9.25
C MET A 146 -17.74 -19.67 7.96
#